data_AF-A0A1E3KX13-F1
#
_entry.id   AF-A0A1E3KX13-F1
#
_cell.length_a   1.000
_cell.length_b   1.000
_cell.length_c   1.000
_cell.angle_alpha   90.00
_cell.angle_beta   90.00
_cell.angle_gamma   90.00
#
_symmetry.space_group_name_H-M   'P 1'
#
loop_
_entity.id
_entity.type
_entity.pdbx_description
1 polymer ?
#
loop_
_entity_poly.entity_id
_entity_poly.type
_entity_poly.pdbx_seq_one_letter_code
_entity_poly.pdbx_strand_id
1 'polypeptide(L)'
;MTRNDEIIWQRNKLVSYMLWAITAISAALTVLVPDLLFSTLLSVLVTGLITVANLTKKGIHIIPWVVTVAVIASGIYVSRDSVSTVQGILVTAPLLLYPNSKHYNISFGALLLYYIIKLVTGTQADPMVFFNDIINITMFIVTGIILITVSRMNKKLFTASEQRRNEVEQSQTKVENMLQHVKEAVNGLTVFTDQFKQKVISTGSITNEVTMGFNEVAKGVEFQATNVAEISESLAISDQHIQDVASYSLQMKEVSAHMATRTATGSTTMEHLNTQMVDLYEKVDTTAEDMKKFSEESASMTVILNGISDIARQTNLLALNAAIESARAGEHGKGFAVVSDEVRKLAEHSGQSATDIASILSSLQDRTKTLTERFDHIRSSLQEGRNAVQTAAEVFRHVNTNSQQVLTQATDIENSSVTMKQSSTKVVGEVSEISSLTEQSSAATEEILASMEEQHQLTQNMVSSFGELEQLIVSLNTLISESDHAVAPTPISSKVVASQSSSAPLAQLPA
;
A
#
# COMPACT_ATOMS: atom_id res chain seq x y z
N MET A 1 45.99 -47.94 -37.87
CA MET A 1 45.45 -48.57 -39.09
C MET A 1 44.12 -47.90 -39.33
N THR A 2 43.97 -47.14 -40.40
CA THR A 2 42.71 -46.45 -40.73
C THR A 2 41.62 -47.48 -41.09
N ARG A 3 40.33 -47.13 -41.00
CA ARG A 3 39.23 -48.03 -41.41
C ARG A 3 39.38 -48.50 -42.86
N ASN A 4 39.94 -47.65 -43.72
CA ASN A 4 40.30 -47.99 -45.09
C ASN A 4 41.42 -49.06 -45.14
N ASP A 5 42.43 -48.97 -44.27
CA ASP A 5 43.47 -50.00 -44.14
C ASP A 5 42.90 -51.34 -43.65
N GLU A 6 41.91 -51.31 -42.75
CA GLU A 6 41.22 -52.52 -42.25
C GLU A 6 40.41 -53.22 -43.34
N ILE A 7 39.73 -52.45 -44.18
CA ILE A 7 38.98 -52.98 -45.32
C ILE A 7 39.93 -53.57 -46.37
N ILE A 8 41.03 -52.88 -46.68
CA ILE A 8 42.04 -53.39 -47.63
C ILE A 8 42.69 -54.66 -47.08
N TRP A 9 42.93 -54.74 -45.77
CA TRP A 9 43.45 -55.94 -45.12
C TRP A 9 42.46 -57.12 -45.17
N GLN A 10 41.18 -56.91 -44.85
CA GLN A 10 40.15 -57.96 -44.96
C GLN A 10 40.01 -58.46 -46.41
N ARG A 11 40.09 -57.55 -47.39
CA ARG A 11 40.06 -57.91 -48.80
C ARG A 11 41.32 -58.62 -49.25
N ASN A 12 42.50 -58.20 -48.80
CA ASN A 12 43.73 -58.94 -49.02
C ASN A 12 43.61 -60.36 -48.45
N LYS A 13 42.99 -60.54 -47.28
CA LYS A 13 42.76 -61.86 -46.68
C LYS A 13 41.86 -62.73 -47.56
N LEU A 14 40.76 -62.17 -48.09
CA LEU A 14 39.87 -62.85 -49.04
C LEU A 14 40.58 -63.21 -50.35
N VAL A 15 41.37 -62.30 -50.91
CA VAL A 15 42.18 -62.53 -52.12
C VAL A 15 43.21 -63.64 -51.88
N SER A 16 43.84 -63.66 -50.70
CA SER A 16 44.77 -64.72 -50.30
C SER A 16 44.08 -66.09 -50.28
N TYR A 17 42.85 -66.18 -49.77
CA TYR A 17 42.07 -67.43 -49.81
C TYR A 17 41.72 -67.84 -51.24
N MET A 18 41.33 -66.90 -52.10
CA MET A 18 41.08 -67.20 -53.52
C MET A 18 42.33 -67.69 -54.24
N LEU A 19 43.50 -67.09 -53.99
CA LEU A 19 44.76 -67.52 -54.59
C LEU A 19 45.18 -68.90 -54.12
N TRP A 20 44.96 -69.25 -52.85
CA TRP A 20 45.17 -70.62 -52.36
C TRP A 20 44.23 -71.63 -53.03
N ALA A 21 42.96 -71.27 -53.24
CA ALA A 21 42.02 -72.13 -53.98
C ALA A 21 42.47 -72.34 -55.44
N ILE A 22 42.88 -71.28 -56.13
CA ILE A 22 43.42 -71.36 -57.50
C ILE A 22 44.69 -72.21 -57.53
N THR A 23 45.61 -72.01 -56.58
CA THR A 23 46.86 -72.78 -56.48
C THR A 23 46.59 -74.26 -56.22
N ALA A 24 45.60 -74.60 -55.38
CA ALA A 24 45.22 -75.98 -55.11
C ALA A 24 44.64 -76.67 -56.36
N ILE A 25 43.83 -75.96 -57.14
CA ILE A 25 43.32 -76.43 -58.43
C ILE A 25 44.48 -76.66 -59.41
N SER A 26 45.41 -75.70 -59.53
CA SER A 26 46.60 -75.84 -60.37
C SER A 26 47.50 -77.01 -59.96
N ALA A 27 47.63 -77.27 -58.65
CA ALA A 27 48.39 -78.40 -58.11
C ALA A 27 47.75 -79.76 -58.43
N ALA A 28 46.42 -79.85 -58.40
CA ALA A 28 45.71 -81.05 -58.84
C ALA A 28 45.91 -81.31 -60.35
N LEU A 29 45.89 -80.26 -61.16
CA LEU A 29 46.13 -80.34 -62.61
C LEU A 29 47.56 -80.74 -62.97
N THR A 30 48.57 -80.36 -62.18
CA THR A 30 49.97 -80.78 -62.42
C THR A 30 50.21 -82.28 -62.35
N VAL A 31 49.37 -83.02 -61.61
CA VAL A 31 49.46 -84.48 -61.54
C VAL A 31 49.06 -85.12 -62.88
N LEU A 32 48.16 -84.47 -63.63
CA LEU A 32 47.71 -84.91 -64.95
C LEU A 32 48.56 -84.38 -66.10
N VAL A 33 49.20 -83.22 -65.93
CA VAL A 33 50.00 -82.55 -66.96
C VAL A 33 51.35 -82.07 -66.37
N PRO A 34 52.46 -82.82 -66.55
CA PRO A 34 53.75 -82.54 -65.91
C PRO A 34 54.37 -81.17 -66.28
N ASP A 35 54.02 -80.60 -67.44
CA ASP A 35 54.56 -79.32 -67.93
C ASP A 35 54.10 -78.10 -67.07
N LEU A 36 53.11 -78.27 -66.20
CA LEU A 36 52.65 -77.22 -65.29
C LEU A 36 53.43 -77.15 -63.96
N LEU A 37 54.37 -78.08 -63.69
CA LEU A 37 55.06 -78.17 -62.39
C LEU A 37 55.74 -76.85 -61.99
N PHE A 38 56.36 -76.16 -62.95
CA PHE A 38 57.03 -74.88 -62.70
C PHE A 38 56.03 -73.76 -62.32
N SER A 39 54.91 -73.63 -63.04
CA SER A 39 53.87 -72.64 -62.71
C SER A 39 53.23 -72.87 -61.35
N THR A 40 53.03 -74.13 -60.96
CA THR A 40 52.41 -74.46 -59.68
C THR A 40 53.36 -74.17 -58.52
N LEU A 41 54.64 -74.50 -58.63
CA LEU A 41 55.65 -74.12 -57.62
C LEU A 41 55.76 -72.59 -57.46
N LEU A 42 55.72 -71.86 -58.58
CA LEU A 42 55.71 -70.39 -58.55
C LEU A 42 54.43 -69.83 -57.92
N SER A 43 53.26 -70.42 -58.23
CA SER A 43 51.96 -70.06 -57.65
C SER A 43 51.92 -70.25 -56.14
N VAL A 44 52.47 -71.37 -55.64
CA VAL A 44 52.61 -71.67 -54.20
C VAL A 44 53.52 -70.64 -53.53
N LEU A 45 54.66 -70.31 -54.15
CA LEU A 45 55.61 -69.33 -53.60
C LEU A 45 54.99 -67.94 -53.52
N VAL A 46 54.37 -67.46 -54.60
CA VAL A 46 53.75 -66.13 -54.65
C VAL A 46 52.57 -66.03 -53.68
N THR A 47 51.70 -67.05 -53.64
CA THR A 47 50.56 -67.09 -52.73
C THR A 47 51.02 -67.19 -51.26
N GLY A 48 52.08 -67.95 -50.99
CA GLY A 48 52.72 -68.04 -49.67
C GLY A 48 53.28 -66.69 -49.21
N LEU A 49 54.02 -65.98 -50.07
CA LEU A 49 54.53 -64.63 -49.78
C LEU A 49 53.42 -63.63 -49.51
N ILE A 50 52.35 -63.64 -50.31
CA ILE A 50 51.17 -62.79 -50.09
C ILE A 50 50.48 -63.10 -48.76
N THR A 51 50.39 -64.38 -48.39
CA THR A 51 49.80 -64.82 -47.12
C THR A 51 50.63 -64.36 -45.91
N VAL A 52 51.96 -64.48 -45.99
CA VAL A 52 52.88 -64.01 -44.94
C VAL A 52 52.85 -62.47 -44.83
N ALA A 53 52.81 -61.75 -45.95
CA ALA A 53 52.64 -60.30 -45.96
C ALA A 53 51.30 -59.87 -45.31
N ASN A 54 50.23 -60.64 -45.52
CA ASN A 54 48.92 -60.42 -44.90
C ASN A 54 48.92 -60.66 -43.38
N LEU A 55 49.58 -61.72 -42.93
CA LEU A 55 49.70 -62.09 -41.52
C LEU A 55 50.54 -61.08 -40.74
N THR A 56 51.60 -60.57 -41.36
CA THR A 56 52.47 -59.55 -40.75
C THR A 56 51.90 -58.13 -40.81
N LYS A 57 50.77 -57.92 -41.51
CA LYS A 57 50.11 -56.62 -41.72
C LYS A 57 51.04 -55.52 -42.26
N LYS A 58 52.18 -55.89 -42.86
CA LYS A 58 53.16 -54.97 -43.46
C LYS A 58 52.93 -54.90 -44.96
N GLY A 59 52.93 -53.70 -45.53
CA GLY A 59 52.77 -53.51 -46.98
C GLY A 59 51.37 -53.84 -47.51
N ILE A 60 50.31 -53.58 -46.72
CA ILE A 60 48.90 -53.90 -47.06
C ILE A 60 48.47 -53.26 -48.39
N HIS A 61 49.00 -52.08 -48.72
CA HIS A 61 48.77 -51.39 -50.00
C HIS A 61 49.65 -51.89 -51.15
N ILE A 62 50.71 -52.64 -50.85
CA ILE A 62 51.63 -53.23 -51.83
C ILE A 62 51.09 -54.58 -52.32
N ILE A 63 50.42 -55.34 -51.45
CA ILE A 63 49.83 -56.66 -51.78
C ILE A 63 48.97 -56.64 -53.06
N PRO A 64 48.02 -55.70 -53.28
CA PRO A 64 47.23 -55.65 -54.50
C PRO A 64 48.08 -55.51 -55.78
N TRP A 65 49.19 -54.76 -55.70
CA TRP A 65 50.14 -54.63 -56.82
C TRP A 65 50.95 -55.89 -57.05
N VAL A 66 51.39 -56.56 -55.98
CA VAL A 66 52.06 -57.86 -56.07
C VAL A 66 51.14 -58.90 -56.72
N VAL A 67 49.87 -58.95 -56.32
CA VAL A 67 48.85 -59.80 -56.94
C VAL A 67 48.66 -59.43 -58.41
N THR A 68 48.63 -58.14 -58.76
CA THR A 68 48.49 -57.69 -60.17
C THR A 68 49.63 -58.22 -61.04
N VAL A 69 50.88 -58.07 -60.59
CA VAL A 69 52.06 -58.56 -61.32
C VAL A 69 52.05 -60.08 -61.43
N ALA A 70 51.72 -60.77 -60.34
CA ALA A 70 51.62 -62.23 -60.31
C ALA A 70 50.57 -62.76 -61.30
N VAL A 71 49.41 -62.12 -61.36
CA VAL A 71 48.31 -62.44 -62.28
C VAL A 71 48.74 -62.25 -63.73
N ILE A 72 49.45 -61.16 -64.06
CA ILE A 72 49.98 -60.92 -65.42
C ILE A 72 51.00 -62.01 -65.80
N ALA A 73 51.97 -62.28 -64.92
CA ALA A 73 53.01 -63.28 -65.17
C ALA A 73 52.41 -64.68 -65.32
N SER A 74 51.46 -65.05 -64.46
CA SER A 74 50.74 -66.32 -64.52
C SER A 74 49.89 -66.43 -65.78
N GLY A 75 49.16 -65.38 -66.17
CA GLY A 75 48.35 -65.39 -67.38
C GLY A 75 49.17 -65.51 -68.66
N ILE A 76 50.35 -64.85 -68.72
CA ILE A 76 51.30 -65.01 -69.84
C ILE A 76 51.83 -66.45 -69.91
N TYR A 77 52.25 -67.01 -68.76
CA TYR A 77 52.79 -68.38 -68.71
C TYR A 77 51.75 -69.42 -69.13
N VAL A 78 50.55 -69.36 -68.57
CA VAL A 78 49.47 -70.32 -68.84
C VAL A 78 49.00 -70.25 -70.29
N SER A 79 49.10 -69.06 -70.91
CA SER A 79 48.67 -68.86 -72.30
C SER A 79 49.79 -69.06 -73.32
N ARG A 80 50.91 -69.69 -72.94
CA ARG A 80 52.07 -69.94 -73.81
C ARG A 80 51.69 -70.80 -75.01
N ASP A 81 50.93 -71.88 -74.79
CA ASP A 81 50.62 -72.86 -75.84
C ASP A 81 49.30 -72.55 -76.56
N SER A 82 48.23 -72.17 -75.86
CA SER A 82 46.95 -71.75 -76.47
C SER A 82 46.36 -70.51 -75.79
N VAL A 83 45.59 -69.70 -76.51
CA VAL A 83 44.86 -68.57 -75.93
C VAL A 83 43.50 -69.06 -75.43
N SER A 84 43.32 -69.17 -74.11
CA SER A 84 42.03 -69.57 -73.50
C SER A 84 41.39 -68.42 -72.75
N THR A 85 40.20 -68.02 -73.19
CA THR A 85 39.40 -66.98 -72.53
C THR A 85 39.12 -67.31 -71.06
N VAL A 86 38.78 -68.56 -70.79
CA VAL A 86 38.39 -69.04 -69.45
C VAL A 86 39.56 -68.90 -68.47
N GLN A 87 40.77 -69.23 -68.90
CA GLN A 87 41.98 -69.12 -68.07
C GLN A 87 42.33 -67.65 -67.78
N GLY A 88 42.23 -66.77 -68.78
CA GLY A 88 42.46 -65.33 -68.59
C GLY A 88 41.47 -64.70 -67.60
N ILE A 89 40.20 -65.11 -67.64
CA ILE A 89 39.18 -64.67 -66.66
C ILE A 89 39.50 -65.17 -65.26
N LEU A 90 39.84 -66.46 -65.12
CA LEU A 90 40.05 -67.09 -63.81
C LEU A 90 41.27 -66.50 -63.09
N VAL A 91 42.33 -66.19 -63.84
CA VAL A 91 43.54 -65.57 -63.30
C VAL A 91 43.28 -64.11 -62.90
N THR A 92 42.44 -63.37 -63.63
CA THR A 92 42.13 -61.96 -63.32
C THR A 92 41.02 -61.76 -62.29
N ALA A 93 40.20 -62.78 -62.01
CA ALA A 93 39.06 -62.71 -61.09
C ALA A 93 39.38 -62.24 -59.65
N PRO A 94 40.49 -62.65 -59.00
CA PRO A 94 40.83 -62.17 -57.66
C PRO A 94 41.02 -60.65 -57.58
N LEU A 95 41.42 -59.99 -58.68
CA LEU A 95 41.61 -58.55 -58.72
C LEU A 95 40.30 -57.76 -58.62
N LEU A 96 39.16 -58.39 -58.91
CA LEU A 96 37.82 -57.77 -58.82
C LEU A 96 37.37 -57.55 -57.36
N LEU A 97 37.99 -58.26 -56.41
CA LEU A 97 37.75 -58.03 -54.99
C LEU A 97 38.35 -56.71 -54.51
N TYR A 98 39.28 -56.11 -55.24
CA TYR A 98 39.78 -54.79 -54.90
C TYR A 98 38.81 -53.69 -55.37
N PRO A 99 38.42 -52.74 -54.50
CA PRO A 99 37.55 -51.63 -54.90
C PRO A 99 38.17 -50.76 -55.98
N ASN A 100 39.50 -50.77 -56.08
CA ASN A 100 40.22 -49.98 -57.06
C ASN A 100 40.37 -50.76 -58.37
N SER A 101 39.64 -50.32 -59.40
CA SER A 101 39.65 -50.96 -60.72
C SER A 101 41.00 -50.92 -61.44
N LYS A 102 41.96 -50.11 -60.97
CA LYS A 102 43.29 -49.99 -61.59
C LYS A 102 44.00 -51.34 -61.70
N HIS A 103 43.93 -52.17 -60.66
CA HIS A 103 44.61 -53.47 -60.64
C HIS A 103 44.07 -54.42 -61.72
N TYR A 104 42.75 -54.54 -61.81
CA TYR A 104 42.09 -55.35 -62.84
C TYR A 104 42.36 -54.80 -64.25
N ASN A 105 42.20 -53.48 -64.46
CA ASN A 105 42.38 -52.86 -65.78
C ASN A 105 43.82 -53.01 -66.31
N ILE A 106 44.83 -52.82 -65.46
CA ILE A 106 46.24 -52.97 -65.83
C ILE A 106 46.54 -54.42 -66.19
N SER A 107 46.06 -55.38 -65.39
CA SER A 107 46.27 -56.80 -65.66
C SER A 107 45.58 -57.26 -66.95
N PHE A 108 44.33 -56.85 -67.14
CA PHE A 108 43.57 -57.14 -68.35
C PHE A 108 44.24 -56.58 -69.61
N GLY A 109 44.67 -55.31 -69.58
CA GLY A 109 45.36 -54.67 -70.70
C GLY A 109 46.68 -55.34 -71.06
N ALA A 110 47.47 -55.74 -70.06
CA ALA A 110 48.73 -56.45 -70.29
C ALA A 110 48.52 -57.84 -70.92
N LEU A 111 47.51 -58.59 -70.46
CA LEU A 111 47.18 -59.90 -71.02
C LEU A 111 46.56 -59.81 -72.42
N LEU A 112 45.69 -58.82 -72.66
CA LEU A 112 45.14 -58.55 -73.98
C LEU A 112 46.27 -58.22 -74.98
N LEU A 113 47.20 -57.34 -74.60
CA LEU A 113 48.34 -57.00 -75.43
C LEU A 113 49.18 -58.23 -75.76
N TYR A 114 49.43 -59.09 -74.76
CA TYR A 114 50.12 -60.36 -74.97
C TYR A 114 49.38 -61.27 -75.97
N TYR A 115 48.06 -61.40 -75.85
CA TYR A 115 47.26 -62.22 -76.79
C TYR A 115 47.27 -61.64 -78.21
N ILE A 116 47.21 -60.32 -78.37
CA ILE A 116 47.31 -59.66 -79.68
C ILE A 116 48.69 -59.89 -80.30
N ILE A 117 49.78 -59.75 -79.52
CA ILE A 117 51.14 -60.01 -79.99
C ILE A 117 51.25 -61.47 -80.45
N LYS A 118 50.75 -62.41 -79.65
CA LYS A 118 50.78 -63.85 -79.96
C LYS A 118 50.03 -64.18 -81.25
N LEU A 119 48.88 -63.55 -81.50
CA LEU A 119 48.11 -63.69 -82.74
C LEU A 119 48.90 -63.22 -83.97
N VAL A 120 49.68 -62.14 -83.85
CA VAL A 120 50.45 -61.55 -84.95
C VAL A 120 51.77 -62.30 -85.21
N THR A 121 52.43 -62.81 -84.18
CA THR A 121 53.75 -63.46 -84.31
C THR A 121 53.69 -64.97 -84.53
N GLY A 122 52.54 -65.61 -84.29
CA GLY A 122 52.38 -67.06 -84.46
C GLY A 122 52.29 -67.45 -85.94
N THR A 123 53.25 -68.22 -86.45
CA THR A 123 53.19 -68.83 -87.78
C THR A 123 52.16 -69.97 -87.79
N GLN A 124 50.87 -69.64 -87.93
CA GLN A 124 49.81 -70.64 -87.90
C GLN A 124 49.62 -71.24 -89.29
N ALA A 125 50.08 -72.49 -89.47
CA ALA A 125 49.89 -73.25 -90.71
C ALA A 125 48.48 -73.85 -90.85
N ASP A 126 47.67 -73.83 -89.77
CA ASP A 126 46.31 -74.37 -89.71
C ASP A 126 45.27 -73.22 -89.56
N PRO A 127 44.39 -73.00 -90.56
CA PRO A 127 43.34 -71.98 -90.49
C PRO A 127 42.41 -72.13 -89.28
N MET A 128 42.20 -73.36 -88.77
CA MET A 128 41.25 -73.62 -87.68
C MET A 128 41.71 -73.05 -86.33
N VAL A 129 43.03 -73.10 -86.06
CA VAL A 129 43.62 -72.60 -84.80
C VAL A 129 43.60 -71.07 -84.76
N PHE A 130 43.83 -70.41 -85.90
CA PHE A 130 43.78 -68.95 -86.02
C PHE A 130 42.36 -68.42 -85.75
N PHE A 131 41.33 -69.07 -86.28
CA PHE A 131 39.93 -68.71 -85.98
C PHE A 131 39.60 -68.89 -84.50
N ASN A 132 40.09 -69.95 -83.85
CA ASN A 132 39.84 -70.20 -82.42
C ASN A 132 40.54 -69.16 -81.53
N ASP A 133 41.77 -68.75 -81.85
CA ASP A 133 42.48 -67.68 -81.13
C ASP A 133 41.77 -66.32 -81.29
N ILE A 134 41.23 -66.00 -82.48
CA ILE A 134 40.41 -64.80 -82.69
C ILE A 134 39.13 -64.86 -81.84
N ILE A 135 38.43 -65.99 -81.81
CA ILE A 135 37.22 -66.17 -81.00
C ILE A 135 37.56 -65.98 -79.52
N ASN A 136 38.66 -66.57 -79.04
CA ASN A 136 39.08 -66.43 -77.65
C ASN A 136 39.51 -65.00 -77.29
N ILE A 137 40.23 -64.30 -78.16
CA ILE A 137 40.57 -62.90 -77.94
C ILE A 137 39.31 -62.04 -77.91
N THR A 138 38.37 -62.29 -78.82
CA THR A 138 37.09 -61.56 -78.88
C THR A 138 36.25 -61.81 -77.61
N MET A 139 36.15 -63.06 -77.17
CA MET A 139 35.45 -63.42 -75.93
C MET A 139 36.17 -62.87 -74.69
N PHE A 140 37.50 -62.79 -74.69
CA PHE A 140 38.28 -62.13 -73.64
C PHE A 140 38.05 -60.63 -73.61
N ILE A 141 37.95 -59.96 -74.77
CA ILE A 141 37.56 -58.55 -74.87
C ILE A 141 36.16 -58.32 -74.29
N VAL A 142 35.17 -59.10 -74.73
CA VAL A 142 33.78 -58.97 -74.27
C VAL A 142 33.68 -59.20 -72.77
N THR A 143 34.29 -60.29 -72.27
CA THR A 143 34.24 -60.61 -70.84
C THR A 143 35.05 -59.61 -70.01
N GLY A 144 36.17 -59.13 -70.54
CA GLY A 144 36.94 -58.05 -69.94
C GLY A 144 36.13 -56.77 -69.78
N ILE A 145 35.40 -56.33 -70.81
CA ILE A 145 34.52 -55.16 -70.74
C ILE A 145 33.44 -55.35 -69.66
N ILE A 146 32.84 -56.54 -69.57
CA ILE A 146 31.87 -56.88 -68.52
C ILE A 146 32.52 -56.75 -67.14
N LEU A 147 33.69 -57.33 -66.94
CA LEU A 147 34.39 -57.33 -65.66
C LEU A 147 34.96 -55.96 -65.26
N ILE A 148 35.38 -55.12 -66.23
CA ILE A 148 35.70 -53.70 -65.99
C ILE A 148 34.45 -52.97 -65.47
N THR A 149 33.29 -53.25 -66.06
CA THR A 149 32.00 -52.67 -65.64
C THR A 149 31.63 -53.12 -64.23
N VAL A 150 31.79 -54.41 -63.92
CA VAL A 150 31.60 -54.95 -62.56
C VAL A 150 32.56 -54.30 -61.56
N SER A 151 33.84 -54.14 -61.91
CA SER A 151 34.84 -53.49 -61.04
C SER A 151 34.49 -52.01 -60.76
N ARG A 152 34.05 -51.26 -61.79
CA ARG A 152 33.56 -49.89 -61.62
C ARG A 152 32.31 -49.82 -60.75
N MET A 153 31.37 -50.75 -60.93
CA MET A 153 30.15 -50.84 -60.13
C MET A 153 30.46 -51.19 -58.67
N ASN A 154 31.40 -52.12 -58.43
CA ASN A 154 31.87 -52.48 -57.10
C ASN A 154 32.48 -51.26 -56.37
N LYS A 155 33.30 -50.46 -57.07
CA LYS A 155 33.82 -49.19 -56.55
C LYS A 155 32.69 -48.22 -56.17
N LYS A 156 31.73 -48.00 -57.08
CA LYS A 156 30.62 -47.05 -56.88
C LYS A 156 29.71 -47.48 -55.72
N LEU A 157 29.34 -48.75 -55.65
CA LEU A 157 28.51 -49.30 -54.57
C LEU A 157 29.19 -49.19 -53.20
N PHE A 158 30.49 -49.44 -53.15
CA PHE A 158 31.27 -49.32 -51.92
C PHE A 158 31.30 -47.87 -51.41
N THR A 159 31.65 -46.91 -52.26
CA THR A 159 31.65 -45.48 -51.88
C THR A 159 30.25 -45.01 -51.47
N ALA A 160 29.20 -45.42 -52.19
CA ALA A 160 27.82 -45.07 -51.86
C ALA A 160 27.32 -45.72 -50.56
N SER A 161 27.81 -46.91 -50.20
CA SER A 161 27.49 -47.57 -48.94
C SER A 161 28.19 -46.91 -47.76
N GLU A 162 29.43 -46.45 -47.93
CA GLU A 162 30.18 -45.77 -46.89
C GLU A 162 29.59 -44.37 -46.62
N GLN A 163 29.23 -43.65 -47.66
CA GLN A 163 28.57 -42.35 -47.53
C GLN A 163 27.23 -42.47 -46.79
N ARG A 164 26.34 -43.39 -47.18
CA ARG A 164 25.06 -43.62 -46.48
C ARG A 164 25.26 -43.98 -45.01
N ARG A 165 26.28 -44.76 -44.70
CA ARG A 165 26.58 -45.13 -43.31
C ARG A 165 27.02 -43.92 -42.50
N ASN A 166 27.87 -43.05 -43.05
CA ASN A 166 28.29 -41.83 -42.38
C ASN A 166 27.13 -40.83 -42.23
N GLU A 167 26.24 -40.73 -43.21
CA GLU A 167 25.01 -39.90 -43.13
C GLU A 167 24.07 -40.41 -42.03
N VAL A 168 23.90 -41.73 -41.89
CA VAL A 168 23.11 -42.34 -40.79
C VAL A 168 23.74 -42.06 -39.43
N GLU A 169 25.06 -42.20 -39.31
CA GLU A 169 25.81 -41.92 -38.07
C GLU A 169 25.66 -40.44 -37.67
N GLN A 170 25.80 -39.51 -38.62
CA GLN A 170 25.57 -38.08 -38.39
C GLN A 170 24.10 -37.76 -38.04
N SER A 171 23.14 -38.42 -38.69
CA SER A 171 21.72 -38.23 -38.39
C SER A 171 21.37 -38.72 -36.99
N GLN A 172 21.95 -39.84 -36.53
CA GLN A 172 21.76 -40.34 -35.17
C GLN A 172 22.30 -39.34 -34.15
N THR A 173 23.53 -38.85 -34.31
CA THR A 173 24.11 -37.84 -33.41
C THR A 173 23.28 -36.54 -33.41
N LYS A 174 22.73 -36.14 -34.56
CA LYS A 174 21.86 -34.95 -34.63
C LYS A 174 20.53 -35.14 -33.89
N VAL A 175 19.93 -36.32 -33.96
CA VAL A 175 18.71 -36.67 -33.21
C VAL A 175 19.00 -36.74 -31.72
N GLU A 176 20.10 -37.36 -31.30
CA GLU A 176 20.53 -37.41 -29.89
C GLU A 176 20.74 -36.00 -29.31
N ASN A 177 21.45 -35.13 -30.01
CA ASN A 177 21.64 -33.74 -29.58
C ASN A 177 20.33 -32.97 -29.53
N MET A 178 19.42 -33.20 -30.48
CA MET A 178 18.10 -32.56 -30.48
C MET A 178 17.25 -33.03 -29.29
N LEU A 179 17.22 -34.34 -29.01
CA LEU A 179 16.53 -34.90 -27.85
C LEU A 179 17.09 -34.36 -26.54
N GLN A 180 18.42 -34.23 -26.43
CA GLN A 180 19.07 -33.64 -25.28
C GLN A 180 18.65 -32.17 -25.07
N HIS A 181 18.64 -31.35 -26.13
CA HIS A 181 18.16 -29.97 -26.05
C HIS A 181 16.67 -29.86 -25.71
N VAL A 182 15.83 -30.75 -26.24
CA VAL A 182 14.41 -30.81 -25.88
C VAL A 182 14.27 -31.19 -24.39
N LYS A 183 15.05 -32.14 -23.89
CA LYS A 183 15.06 -32.54 -22.47
C LYS A 183 15.49 -31.40 -21.55
N GLU A 184 16.53 -30.67 -21.91
CA GLU A 184 16.96 -29.46 -21.18
C GLU A 184 15.88 -28.38 -21.19
N ALA A 185 15.24 -28.14 -22.34
CA ALA A 185 14.16 -27.17 -22.47
C ALA A 185 12.93 -27.55 -21.64
N VAL A 186 12.53 -28.82 -21.64
CA VAL A 186 11.41 -29.32 -20.83
C VAL A 186 11.73 -29.20 -19.34
N ASN A 187 12.95 -29.55 -18.90
CA ASN A 187 13.34 -29.38 -17.51
C ASN A 187 13.36 -27.90 -17.08
N GLY A 188 13.88 -27.02 -17.96
CA GLY A 188 13.82 -25.57 -17.74
C GLY A 188 12.39 -25.03 -17.65
N LEU A 189 11.48 -25.55 -18.49
CA LEU A 189 10.07 -25.19 -18.48
C LEU A 189 9.37 -25.65 -17.19
N THR A 190 9.70 -26.84 -16.67
CA THR A 190 9.20 -27.32 -15.37
C THR A 190 9.60 -26.38 -14.24
N VAL A 191 10.89 -26.03 -14.15
CA VAL A 191 11.40 -25.13 -13.11
C VAL A 191 10.77 -23.73 -13.22
N PHE A 192 10.66 -23.20 -14.44
CA PHE A 192 10.02 -21.91 -14.69
C PHE A 192 8.53 -21.93 -14.28
N THR A 193 7.80 -22.99 -14.64
CA THR A 193 6.38 -23.17 -14.32
C THR A 193 6.15 -23.19 -12.81
N ASP A 194 6.94 -23.97 -12.07
CA ASP A 194 6.83 -24.05 -10.62
C ASP A 194 7.14 -22.70 -9.95
N GLN A 195 8.22 -22.04 -10.36
CA GLN A 195 8.57 -20.70 -9.85
C GLN A 195 7.50 -19.65 -10.17
N PHE A 196 6.91 -19.68 -11.37
CA PHE A 196 5.88 -18.73 -11.77
C PHE A 196 4.56 -19.00 -11.04
N LYS A 197 4.19 -20.27 -10.83
CA LYS A 197 3.04 -20.68 -10.02
C LYS A 197 3.13 -20.15 -8.59
N GLN A 198 4.29 -20.26 -7.95
CA GLN A 198 4.52 -19.69 -6.61
C GLN A 198 4.32 -18.17 -6.57
N LYS A 199 4.78 -17.44 -7.60
CA LYS A 199 4.57 -15.98 -7.70
C LYS A 199 3.10 -15.61 -7.87
N VAL A 200 2.34 -16.39 -8.65
CA VAL A 200 0.90 -16.19 -8.83
C VAL A 200 0.14 -16.46 -7.52
N ILE A 201 0.48 -17.54 -6.78
CA ILE A 201 -0.09 -17.81 -5.46
C ILE A 201 0.20 -16.65 -4.48
N SER A 202 1.45 -16.16 -4.45
CA SER A 202 1.82 -15.01 -3.63
C SER A 202 1.04 -13.75 -4.03
N THR A 203 0.83 -13.52 -5.33
CA THR A 203 -0.01 -12.40 -5.83
C THR A 203 -1.45 -12.52 -5.34
N GLY A 204 -2.02 -13.74 -5.32
CA GLY A 204 -3.34 -13.99 -4.76
C GLY A 204 -3.44 -13.67 -3.26
N SER A 205 -2.41 -14.05 -2.49
CA SER A 205 -2.33 -13.73 -1.07
C SER A 205 -2.26 -12.21 -0.83
N ILE A 206 -1.42 -11.50 -1.58
CA ILE A 206 -1.32 -10.03 -1.51
C ILE A 206 -2.64 -9.37 -1.88
N THR A 207 -3.31 -9.84 -2.93
CA THR A 207 -4.64 -9.34 -3.36
C THR A 207 -5.67 -9.47 -2.23
N ASN A 208 -5.69 -10.61 -1.53
CA ASN A 208 -6.57 -10.82 -0.38
C ASN A 208 -6.23 -9.87 0.79
N GLU A 209 -4.95 -9.66 1.07
CA GLU A 209 -4.48 -8.76 2.13
C GLU A 209 -4.85 -7.31 1.84
N VAL A 210 -4.68 -6.87 0.59
CA VAL A 210 -5.11 -5.54 0.12
C VAL A 210 -6.64 -5.40 0.21
N THR A 211 -7.39 -6.43 -0.18
CA THR A 211 -8.86 -6.44 -0.06
C THR A 211 -9.32 -6.29 1.39
N MET A 212 -8.68 -7.00 2.33
CA MET A 212 -8.97 -6.83 3.75
C MET A 212 -8.64 -5.42 4.24
N GLY A 213 -7.49 -4.87 3.82
CA GLY A 213 -7.09 -3.50 4.15
C GLY A 213 -8.11 -2.46 3.66
N PHE A 214 -8.56 -2.56 2.41
CA PHE A 214 -9.54 -1.63 1.83
C PHE A 214 -10.96 -1.82 2.39
N ASN A 215 -11.35 -3.02 2.83
CA ASN A 215 -12.59 -3.20 3.58
C ASN A 215 -12.56 -2.45 4.93
N GLU A 216 -11.41 -2.41 5.59
CA GLU A 216 -11.27 -1.63 6.82
C GLU A 216 -11.27 -0.13 6.54
N VAL A 217 -10.65 0.31 5.44
CA VAL A 217 -10.76 1.70 4.96
C VAL A 217 -12.22 2.06 4.67
N ALA A 218 -12.99 1.18 4.02
CA ALA A 218 -14.41 1.41 3.73
C ALA A 218 -15.22 1.67 5.01
N LYS A 219 -15.03 0.86 6.06
CA LYS A 219 -15.65 1.09 7.37
C LYS A 219 -15.20 2.40 8.00
N GLY A 220 -13.92 2.75 7.86
CA GLY A 220 -13.37 4.02 8.34
C GLY A 220 -14.04 5.22 7.66
N VAL A 221 -14.29 5.13 6.35
CA VAL A 221 -14.98 6.15 5.55
C VAL A 221 -16.46 6.26 5.97
N GLU A 222 -17.15 5.14 6.17
CA GLU A 222 -18.55 5.13 6.67
C GLU A 222 -18.66 5.77 8.07
N PHE A 223 -17.72 5.44 8.95
CA PHE A 223 -17.63 6.05 10.28
C PHE A 223 -17.34 7.56 10.18
N GLN A 224 -16.46 7.97 9.28
CA GLN A 224 -16.19 9.39 9.02
C GLN A 224 -17.44 10.13 8.51
N ALA A 225 -18.20 9.54 7.60
CA ALA A 225 -19.45 10.12 7.09
C ALA A 225 -20.47 10.35 8.23
N THR A 226 -20.59 9.38 9.13
CA THR A 226 -21.46 9.49 10.32
C THR A 226 -21.01 10.64 11.22
N ASN A 227 -19.71 10.73 11.52
CA ASN A 227 -19.17 11.82 12.35
C ASN A 227 -19.36 13.20 11.70
N VAL A 228 -19.21 13.31 10.38
CA VAL A 228 -19.45 14.56 9.63
C VAL A 228 -20.90 15.00 9.77
N ALA A 229 -21.85 14.07 9.71
CA ALA A 229 -23.27 14.37 9.92
C ALA A 229 -23.55 14.85 11.35
N GLU A 230 -23.01 14.17 12.36
CA GLU A 230 -23.16 14.57 13.77
C GLU A 230 -22.54 15.94 14.06
N ILE A 231 -21.35 16.22 13.51
CA ILE A 231 -20.70 17.54 13.63
C ILE A 231 -21.58 18.62 12.97
N SER A 232 -22.17 18.34 11.81
CA SER A 232 -23.05 19.28 11.11
C SER A 232 -24.30 19.62 11.93
N GLU A 233 -24.91 18.62 12.56
CA GLU A 233 -26.04 18.83 13.47
C GLU A 233 -25.64 19.66 14.70
N SER A 234 -24.50 19.32 15.32
CA SER A 234 -23.96 20.07 16.47
C SER A 234 -23.66 21.54 16.13
N LEU A 235 -23.17 21.81 14.92
CA LEU A 235 -22.94 23.17 14.43
C LEU A 235 -24.24 23.94 14.22
N ALA A 236 -25.30 23.29 13.72
CA ALA A 236 -26.61 23.93 13.59
C ALA A 236 -27.19 24.33 14.96
N ILE A 237 -27.07 23.45 15.96
CA ILE A 237 -27.48 23.74 17.34
C ILE A 237 -26.62 24.87 17.93
N SER A 238 -25.30 24.82 17.72
CA SER A 238 -24.38 25.87 18.17
C SER A 238 -24.71 27.22 17.57
N ASP A 239 -25.10 27.25 16.29
CA ASP A 239 -25.51 28.47 15.61
C ASP A 239 -26.75 29.10 16.25
N GLN A 240 -27.75 28.28 16.57
CA GLN A 240 -28.94 28.73 17.29
C GLN A 240 -28.57 29.32 18.65
N HIS A 241 -27.72 28.63 19.42
CA HIS A 241 -27.29 29.15 20.72
C HIS A 241 -26.49 30.45 20.62
N ILE A 242 -25.67 30.63 19.58
CA ILE A 242 -24.97 31.91 19.34
C ILE A 242 -25.97 33.04 19.11
N GLN A 243 -27.03 32.79 18.34
CA GLN A 243 -28.09 33.76 18.09
C GLN A 243 -28.88 34.08 19.37
N ASP A 244 -29.20 33.07 20.17
CA ASP A 244 -29.90 33.25 21.45
C ASP A 244 -29.07 34.13 22.41
N VAL A 245 -27.76 33.84 22.55
CA VAL A 245 -26.85 34.63 23.39
C VAL A 245 -26.74 36.07 22.91
N ALA A 246 -26.69 36.30 21.59
CA ALA A 246 -26.71 37.65 21.02
C ALA A 246 -28.01 38.39 21.37
N SER A 247 -29.16 37.72 21.25
CA SER A 247 -30.47 38.26 21.63
C SER A 247 -30.54 38.60 23.12
N TYR A 248 -30.07 37.72 24.00
CA TYR A 248 -30.01 37.97 25.44
C TYR A 248 -29.10 39.14 25.79
N SER A 249 -27.98 39.31 25.08
CA SER A 249 -27.12 40.49 25.24
C SER A 249 -27.86 41.78 24.91
N LEU A 250 -28.61 41.83 23.80
CA LEU A 250 -29.40 43.00 23.42
C LEU A 250 -30.45 43.35 24.48
N GLN A 251 -31.16 42.35 25.01
CA GLN A 251 -32.13 42.54 26.09
C GLN A 251 -31.43 43.06 27.36
N MET A 252 -30.25 42.54 27.69
CA MET A 252 -29.46 42.99 28.83
C MET A 252 -29.00 44.44 28.69
N LYS A 253 -28.64 44.88 27.48
CA LYS A 253 -28.34 46.29 27.19
C LYS A 253 -29.54 47.19 27.45
N GLU A 254 -30.71 46.82 26.94
CA GLU A 254 -31.93 47.59 27.08
C GLU A 254 -32.32 47.74 28.56
N VAL A 255 -32.37 46.63 29.31
CA VAL A 255 -32.71 46.64 30.74
C VAL A 255 -31.70 47.46 31.55
N SER A 256 -30.41 47.34 31.24
CA SER A 256 -29.36 48.10 31.93
C SER A 256 -29.44 49.60 31.66
N ALA A 257 -29.75 50.00 30.42
CA ALA A 257 -29.95 51.40 30.05
C ALA A 257 -31.17 52.00 30.76
N HIS A 258 -32.27 51.25 30.84
CA HIS A 258 -33.44 51.64 31.63
C HIS A 258 -33.12 51.76 33.12
N MET A 259 -32.35 50.82 33.68
CA MET A 259 -31.94 50.88 35.09
C MET A 259 -31.06 52.10 35.38
N ALA A 260 -30.09 52.40 34.51
CA ALA A 260 -29.25 53.60 34.64
C ALA A 260 -30.10 54.88 34.65
N THR A 261 -31.08 54.99 33.75
CA THR A 261 -32.00 56.14 33.70
C THR A 261 -32.83 56.27 34.98
N ARG A 262 -33.41 55.16 35.46
CA ARG A 262 -34.25 55.15 36.68
C ARG A 262 -33.44 55.45 37.93
N THR A 263 -32.22 54.94 38.03
CA THR A 263 -31.34 55.18 39.19
C THR A 263 -30.78 56.60 39.20
N ALA A 264 -30.47 57.19 38.03
CA ALA A 264 -30.13 58.61 37.92
C ALA A 264 -31.28 59.52 38.39
N THR A 265 -32.52 59.18 38.00
CA THR A 265 -33.73 59.89 38.47
C THR A 265 -33.90 59.74 39.99
N GLY A 266 -33.71 58.52 40.52
CA GLY A 266 -33.76 58.24 41.96
C GLY A 266 -32.70 59.02 42.75
N SER A 267 -31.47 59.08 42.24
CA SER A 267 -30.37 59.86 42.82
C SER A 267 -30.69 61.35 42.88
N THR A 268 -31.21 61.93 41.78
CA THR A 268 -31.65 63.33 41.72
C THR A 268 -32.78 63.61 42.72
N THR A 269 -33.71 62.65 42.89
CA THR A 269 -34.81 62.76 43.86
C THR A 269 -34.29 62.77 45.30
N MET A 270 -33.30 61.93 45.61
CA MET A 270 -32.68 61.90 46.93
C MET A 270 -31.88 63.17 47.23
N GLU A 271 -31.21 63.75 46.22
CA GLU A 271 -30.52 65.03 46.36
C GLU A 271 -31.51 66.16 46.70
N HIS A 272 -32.65 66.22 46.00
CA HIS A 272 -33.72 67.17 46.33
C HIS A 272 -34.28 66.96 47.75
N LEU A 273 -34.52 65.71 48.14
CA LEU A 273 -34.99 65.39 49.49
C LEU A 273 -33.97 65.76 50.57
N ASN A 274 -32.68 65.60 50.30
CA ASN A 274 -31.62 66.05 51.19
C ASN A 274 -31.65 67.57 51.39
N THR A 275 -31.83 68.35 50.31
CA THR A 275 -32.00 69.81 50.40
C THR A 275 -33.23 70.19 51.24
N GLN A 276 -34.36 69.50 51.05
CA GLN A 276 -35.56 69.74 51.86
C GLN A 276 -35.37 69.40 53.34
N MET A 277 -34.60 68.34 53.65
CA MET A 277 -34.26 67.98 55.04
C MET A 277 -33.38 69.04 55.70
N VAL A 278 -32.44 69.63 54.95
CA VAL A 278 -31.60 70.74 55.45
C VAL A 278 -32.45 71.98 55.76
N ASP A 279 -33.35 72.37 54.85
CA ASP A 279 -34.28 73.50 55.05
C ASP A 279 -35.23 73.26 56.25
N LEU A 280 -35.76 72.04 56.40
CA LEU A 280 -36.59 71.67 57.56
C LEU A 280 -35.81 71.72 58.87
N TYR A 281 -34.55 71.27 58.86
CA TYR A 281 -33.69 71.34 60.03
C TYR A 281 -33.48 72.78 60.48
N GLU A 282 -33.15 73.68 59.55
CA GLU A 282 -32.96 75.12 59.83
C GLU A 282 -34.22 75.78 60.38
N LYS A 283 -35.40 75.45 59.83
CA LYS A 283 -36.69 75.96 60.34
C LYS A 283 -37.01 75.46 61.74
N VAL A 284 -36.74 74.19 62.02
CA VAL A 284 -36.95 73.60 63.36
C VAL A 284 -35.98 74.22 64.37
N ASP A 285 -34.72 74.42 64.00
CA ASP A 285 -33.70 75.04 64.83
C ASP A 285 -34.07 76.49 65.18
N THR A 286 -34.46 77.28 64.18
CA THR A 286 -34.95 78.67 64.37
C THR A 286 -36.17 78.71 65.29
N THR A 287 -37.11 77.78 65.12
CA THR A 287 -38.31 77.71 65.97
C THR A 287 -37.97 77.33 67.42
N ALA A 288 -36.99 76.45 67.61
CA ALA A 288 -36.50 76.08 68.94
C ALA A 288 -35.83 77.28 69.64
N GLU A 289 -35.06 78.10 68.91
CA GLU A 289 -34.49 79.35 69.42
C GLU A 289 -35.58 80.35 69.84
N ASP A 290 -36.62 80.51 69.02
CA ASP A 290 -37.74 81.42 69.34
C ASP A 290 -38.53 80.95 70.58
N MET A 291 -38.73 79.63 70.74
CA MET A 291 -39.34 79.08 71.97
C MET A 291 -38.47 79.33 73.20
N LYS A 292 -37.14 79.26 73.06
CA LYS A 292 -36.22 79.58 74.15
C LYS A 292 -36.32 81.05 74.55
N LYS A 293 -36.31 81.97 73.59
CA LYS A 293 -36.51 83.41 73.85
C LYS A 293 -37.86 83.67 74.52
N PHE A 294 -38.94 83.05 74.03
CA PHE A 294 -40.27 83.18 74.63
C PHE A 294 -40.32 82.68 76.08
N SER A 295 -39.58 81.61 76.39
CA SER A 295 -39.44 81.11 77.78
C SER A 295 -38.70 82.12 78.67
N GLU A 296 -37.65 82.77 78.17
CA GLU A 296 -36.88 83.79 78.89
C GLU A 296 -37.71 85.07 79.13
N GLU A 297 -38.46 85.51 78.13
CA GLU A 297 -39.38 86.65 78.23
C GLU A 297 -40.52 86.36 79.23
N SER A 298 -41.11 85.17 79.17
CA SER A 298 -42.17 84.75 80.11
C SER A 298 -41.66 84.71 81.55
N ALA A 299 -40.43 84.23 81.79
CA ALA A 299 -39.81 84.26 83.10
C ALA A 299 -39.59 85.70 83.61
N SER A 300 -39.20 86.61 82.72
CA SER A 300 -39.05 88.03 83.05
C SER A 300 -40.39 88.68 83.42
N MET A 301 -41.48 88.34 82.72
CA MET A 301 -42.83 88.82 83.04
C MET A 301 -43.30 88.34 84.43
N THR A 302 -42.99 87.09 84.81
CA THR A 302 -43.30 86.57 86.15
C THR A 302 -42.61 87.40 87.25
N VAL A 303 -41.36 87.84 87.03
CA VAL A 303 -40.64 88.73 87.97
C VAL A 303 -41.35 90.08 88.11
N ILE A 304 -41.81 90.66 87.00
CA ILE A 304 -42.54 91.94 87.01
C ILE A 304 -43.87 91.80 87.76
N LEU A 305 -44.63 90.73 87.54
CA LEU A 305 -45.91 90.49 88.22
C LEU A 305 -45.75 90.28 89.72
N ASN A 306 -44.68 89.61 90.16
CA ASN A 306 -44.36 89.51 91.58
C ASN A 306 -44.13 90.91 92.19
N GLY A 307 -43.44 91.79 91.47
CA GLY A 307 -43.29 93.20 91.86
C GLY A 307 -44.62 93.95 91.94
N ILE A 308 -45.52 93.76 90.98
CA ILE A 308 -46.87 94.37 90.99
C ILE A 308 -47.69 93.84 92.17
N SER A 309 -47.64 92.53 92.45
CA SER A 309 -48.31 91.91 93.58
C SER A 309 -47.81 92.48 94.91
N ASP A 310 -46.50 92.69 95.04
CA ASP A 310 -45.90 93.36 96.20
C ASP A 310 -46.33 94.82 96.34
N ILE A 311 -46.37 95.59 95.24
CA ILE A 311 -46.87 96.98 95.23
C ILE A 311 -48.34 97.02 95.62
N ALA A 312 -49.17 96.11 95.08
CA ALA A 312 -50.59 96.01 95.41
C ALA A 312 -50.76 95.68 96.90
N ARG A 313 -49.99 94.75 97.45
CA ARG A 313 -50.00 94.41 98.88
C ARG A 313 -49.58 95.60 99.76
N GLN A 314 -48.53 96.34 99.36
CA GLN A 314 -48.11 97.56 100.07
C GLN A 314 -49.18 98.65 100.01
N THR A 315 -49.80 98.85 98.85
CA THR A 315 -50.86 99.83 98.64
C THR A 315 -52.10 99.48 99.47
N ASN A 316 -52.45 98.20 99.54
CA ASN A 316 -53.54 97.70 100.39
C ASN A 316 -53.27 98.01 101.87
N LEU A 317 -52.04 97.79 102.35
CA LEU A 317 -51.63 98.12 103.71
C LEU A 317 -51.65 99.63 103.99
N LEU A 318 -51.18 100.45 103.04
CA LEU A 318 -51.22 101.91 103.14
C LEU A 318 -52.67 102.43 103.19
N ALA A 319 -53.53 101.91 102.31
CA ALA A 319 -54.94 102.26 102.25
C ALA A 319 -55.70 101.82 103.51
N LEU A 320 -55.37 100.65 104.06
CA LEU A 320 -55.90 100.18 105.34
C LEU A 320 -55.49 101.11 106.49
N ASN A 321 -54.22 101.50 106.57
CA ASN A 321 -53.73 102.45 107.57
C ASN A 321 -54.43 103.82 107.44
N ALA A 322 -54.62 104.30 106.21
CA ALA A 322 -55.33 105.55 105.93
C ALA A 322 -56.83 105.46 106.29
N ALA A 323 -57.48 104.32 106.05
CA ALA A 323 -58.87 104.07 106.45
C ALA A 323 -59.01 104.05 107.98
N ILE A 324 -58.06 103.43 108.70
CA ILE A 324 -58.00 103.43 110.17
C ILE A 324 -57.86 104.86 110.71
N GLU A 325 -56.93 105.65 110.19
CA GLU A 325 -56.70 107.03 110.66
C GLU A 325 -57.87 107.96 110.28
N SER A 326 -58.52 107.73 109.13
CA SER A 326 -59.74 108.43 108.72
C SER A 326 -60.93 108.12 109.65
N ALA A 327 -61.07 106.87 110.09
CA ALA A 327 -62.07 106.49 111.10
C ALA A 327 -61.77 107.14 112.47
N ARG A 328 -60.48 107.31 112.80
CA ARG A 328 -60.01 107.97 114.03
C ARG A 328 -60.29 109.48 114.07
N ALA A 329 -60.31 110.15 112.92
CA ALA A 329 -60.64 111.56 112.76
C ALA A 329 -62.15 111.89 112.83
N GLY A 330 -63.02 110.87 112.99
CA GLY A 330 -64.47 111.05 113.17
C GLY A 330 -65.17 111.69 111.97
N GLU A 331 -66.08 112.64 112.21
CA GLU A 331 -66.88 113.31 111.16
C GLU A 331 -66.03 114.03 110.10
N HIS A 332 -64.84 114.54 110.48
CA HIS A 332 -63.94 115.22 109.56
C HIS A 332 -63.18 114.28 108.61
N GLY A 333 -63.12 112.98 108.94
CA GLY A 333 -62.41 111.95 108.15
C GLY A 333 -63.28 111.17 107.16
N LYS A 334 -64.61 111.40 107.13
CA LYS A 334 -65.54 110.62 106.30
C LYS A 334 -65.21 110.61 104.81
N GLY A 335 -64.81 111.76 104.24
CA GLY A 335 -64.42 111.83 102.82
C GLY A 335 -63.15 111.05 102.51
N PHE A 336 -62.14 111.11 103.40
CA PHE A 336 -60.90 110.35 103.26
C PHE A 336 -61.08 108.85 103.51
N ALA A 337 -62.03 108.46 104.36
CA ALA A 337 -62.36 107.05 104.61
C ALA A 337 -62.92 106.38 103.34
N VAL A 338 -63.79 107.07 102.58
CA VAL A 338 -64.32 106.56 101.30
C VAL A 338 -63.22 106.38 100.27
N VAL A 339 -62.33 107.37 100.12
CA VAL A 339 -61.20 107.28 99.18
C VAL A 339 -60.24 106.15 99.58
N SER A 340 -59.95 105.99 100.88
CA SER A 340 -59.05 104.94 101.36
C SER A 340 -59.63 103.54 101.17
N ASP A 341 -60.94 103.33 101.38
CA ASP A 341 -61.56 102.02 101.10
C ASP A 341 -61.63 101.73 99.59
N GLU A 342 -61.80 102.75 98.74
CA GLU A 342 -61.74 102.57 97.28
C GLU A 342 -60.31 102.22 96.81
N VAL A 343 -59.28 102.87 97.34
CA VAL A 343 -57.86 102.52 97.08
C VAL A 343 -57.55 101.11 97.59
N ARG A 344 -58.09 100.71 98.73
CA ARG A 344 -57.94 99.35 99.29
C ARG A 344 -58.53 98.30 98.33
N LYS A 345 -59.76 98.51 97.85
CA LYS A 345 -60.40 97.63 96.86
C LYS A 345 -59.62 97.57 95.54
N LEU A 346 -59.12 98.70 95.06
CA LEU A 346 -58.28 98.75 93.86
C LEU A 346 -56.98 97.95 94.04
N ALA A 347 -56.36 98.05 95.21
CA ALA A 347 -55.15 97.31 95.55
C ALA A 347 -55.41 95.79 95.66
N GLU A 348 -56.50 95.38 96.31
CA GLU A 348 -56.93 93.97 96.35
C GLU A 348 -57.22 93.44 94.93
N HIS A 349 -57.93 94.21 94.11
CA HIS A 349 -58.24 93.84 92.74
C HIS A 349 -56.98 93.76 91.85
N SER A 350 -56.02 94.67 92.03
CA SER A 350 -54.74 94.65 91.33
C SER A 350 -53.88 93.45 91.74
N GLY A 351 -53.89 93.08 93.03
CA GLY A 351 -53.19 91.88 93.52
C GLY A 351 -53.81 90.59 93.00
N GLN A 352 -55.14 90.51 92.95
CA GLN A 352 -55.84 89.37 92.35
C GLN A 352 -55.54 89.27 90.85
N SER A 353 -55.61 90.38 90.11
CA SER A 353 -55.29 90.41 88.68
C SER A 353 -53.84 89.99 88.41
N ALA A 354 -52.88 90.44 89.23
CA ALA A 354 -51.49 90.01 89.11
C ALA A 354 -51.33 88.50 89.35
N THR A 355 -52.08 87.94 90.29
CA THR A 355 -52.08 86.48 90.58
C THR A 355 -52.68 85.68 89.43
N ASP A 356 -53.78 86.15 88.85
CA ASP A 356 -54.43 85.50 87.71
C ASP A 356 -53.51 85.51 86.47
N ILE A 357 -52.85 86.64 86.19
CA ILE A 357 -51.87 86.73 85.09
C ILE A 357 -50.65 85.82 85.38
N ALA A 358 -50.19 85.73 86.62
CA ALA A 358 -49.07 84.85 86.98
C ALA A 358 -49.43 83.37 86.77
N SER A 359 -50.67 82.97 87.05
CA SER A 359 -51.16 81.61 86.75
C SER A 359 -51.17 81.33 85.24
N ILE A 360 -51.61 82.29 84.42
CA ILE A 360 -51.58 82.18 82.96
C ILE A 360 -50.13 82.04 82.45
N LEU A 361 -49.20 82.85 82.96
CA LEU A 361 -47.79 82.76 82.58
C LEU A 361 -47.15 81.43 82.99
N SER A 362 -47.45 80.91 84.18
CA SER A 362 -46.98 79.58 84.60
C SER A 362 -47.47 78.51 83.63
N SER A 363 -48.74 78.56 83.22
CA SER A 363 -49.27 77.63 82.21
C SER A 363 -48.59 77.79 80.85
N LEU A 364 -48.28 79.02 80.43
CA LEU A 364 -47.54 79.28 79.19
C LEU A 364 -46.09 78.77 79.26
N GLN A 365 -45.42 78.90 80.40
CA GLN A 365 -44.08 78.36 80.62
C GLN A 365 -44.06 76.83 80.52
N ASP A 366 -45.01 76.14 81.16
CA ASP A 366 -45.14 74.68 81.09
C ASP A 366 -45.40 74.19 79.66
N ARG A 367 -46.28 74.90 78.93
CA ARG A 367 -46.53 74.63 77.51
C ARG A 367 -45.29 74.85 76.66
N THR A 368 -44.55 75.93 76.89
CA THR A 368 -43.31 76.25 76.17
C THR A 368 -42.26 75.17 76.40
N LYS A 369 -42.07 74.73 77.64
CA LYS A 369 -41.16 73.63 77.97
C LYS A 369 -41.52 72.35 77.22
N THR A 370 -42.80 71.99 77.18
CA THR A 370 -43.28 70.83 76.43
C THR A 370 -43.05 70.99 74.92
N LEU A 371 -43.21 72.19 74.37
CA LEU A 371 -42.92 72.46 72.96
C LEU A 371 -41.41 72.31 72.67
N THR A 372 -40.53 72.83 73.53
CA THR A 372 -39.07 72.68 73.38
C THR A 372 -38.65 71.22 73.36
N GLU A 373 -39.15 70.40 74.30
CA GLU A 373 -38.87 68.96 74.32
C GLU A 373 -39.33 68.27 73.03
N ARG A 374 -40.50 68.65 72.48
CA ARG A 374 -40.98 68.14 71.19
C ARG A 374 -40.09 68.56 70.03
N PHE A 375 -39.60 69.80 69.99
CA PHE A 375 -38.69 70.26 68.95
C PHE A 375 -37.33 69.55 69.01
N ASP A 376 -36.80 69.25 70.20
CA ASP A 376 -35.61 68.43 70.35
C ASP A 376 -35.79 67.02 69.76
N HIS A 377 -36.95 66.39 70.01
CA HIS A 377 -37.29 65.12 69.38
C HIS A 377 -37.38 65.23 67.85
N ILE A 378 -38.06 66.26 67.34
CA ILE A 378 -38.16 66.51 65.88
C ILE A 378 -36.76 66.70 65.27
N ARG A 379 -35.88 67.44 65.93
CA ARG A 379 -34.50 67.66 65.48
C ARG A 379 -33.72 66.36 65.38
N SER A 380 -33.84 65.46 66.37
CA SER A 380 -33.25 64.13 66.33
C SER A 380 -33.78 63.30 65.17
N SER A 381 -35.11 63.28 64.97
CA SER A 381 -35.74 62.54 63.87
C SER A 381 -35.34 63.08 62.50
N LEU A 382 -35.16 64.40 62.34
CA LEU A 382 -34.66 65.00 61.10
C LEU A 382 -33.20 64.62 60.82
N GLN A 383 -32.35 64.53 61.86
CA GLN A 383 -30.97 64.08 61.70
C GLN A 383 -30.92 62.61 61.25
N GLU A 384 -31.74 61.74 61.83
CA GLU A 384 -31.88 60.35 61.40
C GLU A 384 -32.40 60.26 59.95
N GLY A 385 -33.42 61.06 59.62
CA GLY A 385 -33.96 61.16 58.26
C GLY A 385 -32.91 61.58 57.23
N ARG A 386 -32.09 62.58 57.56
CA ARG A 386 -30.97 63.03 56.72
C ARG A 386 -29.95 61.92 56.47
N ASN A 387 -29.55 61.20 57.52
CA ASN A 387 -28.63 60.07 57.38
C ASN A 387 -29.21 58.98 56.45
N ALA A 388 -30.50 58.66 56.61
CA ALA A 388 -31.18 57.68 55.76
C ALA A 388 -31.23 58.11 54.28
N VAL A 389 -31.49 59.40 54.00
CA VAL A 389 -31.48 59.96 52.64
C VAL A 389 -30.09 59.87 52.02
N GLN A 390 -29.03 60.19 52.77
CA GLN A 390 -27.65 60.06 52.29
C GLN A 390 -27.28 58.61 51.96
N THR A 391 -27.66 57.66 52.82
CA THR A 391 -27.47 56.23 52.52
C THR A 391 -28.24 55.80 51.28
N ALA A 392 -29.49 56.23 51.11
CA ALA A 392 -30.29 55.92 49.92
C ALA A 392 -29.67 56.52 48.64
N ALA A 393 -29.16 57.75 48.70
CA ALA A 393 -28.48 58.40 47.58
C ALA A 393 -27.24 57.59 47.13
N GLU A 394 -26.45 57.11 48.09
CA GLU A 394 -25.26 56.30 47.80
C GLU A 394 -25.63 54.94 47.19
N VAL A 395 -26.70 54.31 47.67
CA VAL A 395 -27.24 53.08 47.05
C VAL A 395 -27.62 53.32 45.58
N PHE A 396 -28.33 54.40 45.27
CA PHE A 396 -28.66 54.73 43.87
C PHE A 396 -27.41 54.93 43.00
N ARG A 397 -26.37 55.59 43.54
CA ARG A 397 -25.10 55.79 42.84
C ARG A 397 -24.39 54.46 42.53
N HIS A 398 -24.38 53.53 43.49
CA HIS A 398 -23.83 52.19 43.30
C HIS A 398 -24.62 51.38 42.26
N VAL A 399 -25.95 51.39 42.33
CA VAL A 399 -26.79 50.67 41.35
C VAL A 399 -26.61 51.24 39.94
N ASN A 400 -26.48 52.57 39.80
CA ASN A 400 -26.18 53.19 38.51
C ASN A 400 -24.82 52.74 37.95
N THR A 401 -23.79 52.71 38.80
CA THR A 401 -22.45 52.24 38.42
C THR A 401 -22.49 50.78 37.96
N ASN A 402 -23.17 49.91 38.72
CA ASN A 402 -23.32 48.49 38.36
C ASN A 402 -24.10 48.32 37.05
N SER A 403 -25.14 49.13 36.83
CA SER A 403 -25.92 49.11 35.58
C SER A 403 -25.06 49.46 34.37
N GLN A 404 -24.18 50.45 34.51
CA GLN A 404 -23.23 50.81 33.46
C GLN A 404 -22.22 49.69 33.18
N GLN A 405 -21.76 48.99 34.21
CA GLN A 405 -20.87 47.83 34.05
C GLN A 405 -21.55 46.67 33.30
N VAL A 406 -22.81 46.37 33.65
CA VAL A 406 -23.59 45.35 32.94
C VAL A 406 -23.81 45.73 31.47
N LEU A 407 -24.04 47.02 31.18
CA LEU A 407 -24.14 47.51 29.79
C LEU A 407 -22.85 47.27 28.99
N THR A 408 -21.69 47.52 29.59
CA THR A 408 -20.39 47.23 28.97
C THR A 408 -20.22 45.72 28.73
N GLN A 409 -20.49 44.89 29.75
CA GLN A 409 -20.39 43.43 29.62
C GLN A 409 -21.33 42.87 28.56
N ALA A 410 -22.55 43.41 28.45
CA ALA A 410 -23.48 43.03 27.39
C ALA A 410 -22.87 43.31 26.00
N THR A 411 -22.23 44.48 25.82
CA THR A 411 -21.53 44.82 24.57
C THR A 411 -20.41 43.83 24.26
N ASP A 412 -19.62 43.43 25.25
CA ASP A 412 -18.55 42.45 25.06
C ASP A 412 -19.09 41.05 24.68
N ILE A 413 -20.23 40.65 25.25
CA ILE A 413 -20.93 39.41 24.88
C ILE A 413 -21.42 39.48 23.44
N GLU A 414 -22.00 40.60 23.00
CA GLU A 414 -22.46 40.77 21.61
C GLU A 414 -21.29 40.61 20.62
N ASN A 415 -20.16 41.27 20.89
CA ASN A 415 -18.95 41.16 20.06
C ASN A 415 -18.41 39.72 20.04
N SER A 416 -18.47 39.03 21.18
CA SER A 416 -18.06 37.62 21.29
C SER A 416 -18.98 36.70 20.48
N SER A 417 -20.30 36.93 20.51
CA SER A 417 -21.27 36.21 19.69
C SER A 417 -21.02 36.39 18.20
N VAL A 418 -20.69 37.61 17.75
CA VAL A 418 -20.31 37.87 16.34
C VAL A 418 -19.07 37.06 15.94
N THR A 419 -18.05 37.04 16.80
CA THR A 419 -16.82 36.29 16.56
C THR A 419 -17.08 34.77 16.54
N MET A 420 -17.90 34.26 17.46
CA MET A 420 -18.34 32.86 17.48
C MET A 420 -19.11 32.49 16.20
N LYS A 421 -19.99 33.37 15.71
CA LYS A 421 -20.73 33.14 14.45
C LYS A 421 -19.78 33.02 13.25
N GLN A 422 -18.76 33.88 13.17
CA GLN A 422 -17.75 33.82 12.11
C GLN A 422 -16.95 32.52 12.18
N SER A 423 -16.49 32.12 13.37
CA SER A 423 -15.79 30.86 13.58
C SER A 423 -16.66 29.65 13.22
N SER A 424 -17.92 29.63 13.67
CA SER A 424 -18.88 28.58 13.33
C SER A 424 -19.06 28.44 11.81
N THR A 425 -19.21 29.58 11.11
CA THR A 425 -19.33 29.60 9.65
C THR A 425 -18.09 29.01 8.95
N LYS A 426 -16.90 29.28 9.47
CA LYS A 426 -15.66 28.70 8.96
C LYS A 426 -15.63 27.19 9.14
N VAL A 427 -16.00 26.69 10.32
CA VAL A 427 -16.05 25.25 10.60
C VAL A 427 -17.08 24.56 9.72
N VAL A 428 -18.24 25.17 9.45
CA VAL A 428 -19.22 24.64 8.47
C VAL A 428 -18.58 24.46 7.09
N GLY A 429 -17.76 25.40 6.64
CA GLY A 429 -17.01 25.28 5.39
C GLY A 429 -16.03 24.10 5.40
N GLU A 430 -15.23 23.96 6.47
CA GLU A 430 -14.27 22.85 6.63
C GLU A 430 -14.98 21.48 6.69
N VAL A 431 -16.13 21.39 7.36
CA VAL A 431 -16.95 20.17 7.43
C VAL A 431 -17.52 19.81 6.06
N SER A 432 -17.93 20.79 5.26
CA SER A 432 -18.37 20.57 3.88
C SER A 432 -17.24 20.02 3.00
N GLU A 433 -16.01 20.51 3.16
CA GLU A 433 -14.84 19.98 2.46
C GLU A 433 -14.55 18.53 2.87
N ILE A 434 -14.63 18.23 4.18
CA ILE A 434 -14.46 16.86 4.69
C ILE A 434 -15.54 15.94 4.11
N SER A 435 -16.80 16.37 4.07
CA SER A 435 -17.89 15.59 3.46
C SER A 435 -17.59 15.20 2.02
N SER A 436 -17.14 16.17 1.20
CA SER A 436 -16.76 15.92 -0.19
C SER A 436 -15.57 14.95 -0.31
N LEU A 437 -14.57 15.09 0.57
CA LEU A 437 -13.43 14.18 0.61
C LEU A 437 -13.85 12.75 1.04
N THR A 438 -14.79 12.63 1.97
CA THR A 438 -15.34 11.36 2.42
C THR A 438 -16.09 10.65 1.29
N GLU A 439 -16.92 11.37 0.53
CA GLU A 439 -17.58 10.83 -0.67
C GLU A 439 -16.57 10.35 -1.71
N GLN A 440 -15.54 11.16 -2.01
CA GLN A 440 -14.49 10.77 -2.95
C GLN A 440 -13.71 9.54 -2.46
N SER A 441 -13.43 9.45 -1.16
CA SER A 441 -12.73 8.32 -0.54
C SER A 441 -13.58 7.05 -0.60
N SER A 442 -14.90 7.17 -0.42
CA SER A 442 -15.85 6.06 -0.58
C SER A 442 -15.82 5.52 -2.01
N ALA A 443 -15.97 6.40 -3.01
CA ALA A 443 -15.92 6.02 -4.42
C ALA A 443 -14.58 5.36 -4.81
N ALA A 444 -13.46 5.93 -4.37
CA ALA A 444 -12.13 5.37 -4.64
C ALA A 444 -11.92 4.00 -3.97
N THR A 445 -12.48 3.81 -2.77
CA THR A 445 -12.42 2.53 -2.06
C THR A 445 -13.24 1.45 -2.78
N GLU A 446 -14.43 1.80 -3.26
CA GLU A 446 -15.27 0.91 -4.07
C GLU A 446 -14.57 0.50 -5.37
N GLU A 447 -13.95 1.45 -6.09
CA GLU A 447 -13.22 1.17 -7.33
C GLU A 447 -12.02 0.24 -7.12
N ILE A 448 -11.29 0.43 -6.02
CA ILE A 448 -10.17 -0.44 -5.66
C ILE A 448 -10.66 -1.83 -5.29
N LEU A 449 -11.72 -1.95 -4.49
CA LEU A 449 -12.30 -3.26 -4.14
C LEU A 449 -12.79 -4.00 -5.38
N ALA A 450 -13.43 -3.32 -6.33
CA ALA A 450 -13.82 -3.90 -7.62
C ALA A 450 -12.61 -4.37 -8.43
N SER A 451 -11.54 -3.57 -8.49
CA SER A 451 -10.29 -3.93 -9.17
C SER A 451 -9.59 -5.14 -8.52
N MET A 452 -9.66 -5.25 -7.19
CA MET A 452 -9.11 -6.41 -6.46
C MET A 452 -9.90 -7.68 -6.73
N GLU A 453 -11.22 -7.59 -6.91
CA GLU A 453 -12.05 -8.73 -7.32
C GLU A 453 -11.67 -9.22 -8.73
N GLU A 454 -11.49 -8.31 -9.69
CA GLU A 454 -11.01 -8.66 -11.03
C GLU A 454 -9.61 -9.31 -10.98
N GLN A 455 -8.70 -8.75 -10.16
CA GLN A 455 -7.36 -9.29 -9.97
C GLN A 455 -7.39 -10.68 -9.31
N HIS A 456 -8.32 -10.91 -8.38
CA HIS A 456 -8.55 -12.21 -7.77
C HIS A 456 -8.96 -13.24 -8.82
N GLN A 457 -9.93 -12.90 -9.68
CA GLN A 457 -10.39 -13.77 -10.76
C GLN A 457 -9.27 -14.08 -11.77
N LEU A 458 -8.48 -13.09 -12.16
CA LEU A 458 -7.32 -13.28 -13.04
C LEU A 458 -6.30 -14.24 -12.43
N THR A 459 -6.03 -14.10 -11.13
CA THR A 459 -5.11 -14.97 -10.40
C THR A 459 -5.62 -16.41 -10.39
N GLN A 460 -6.92 -16.63 -10.12
CA GLN A 460 -7.53 -17.97 -10.19
C GLN A 460 -7.42 -18.59 -11.58
N ASN A 461 -7.67 -17.82 -12.64
CA ASN A 461 -7.54 -18.28 -14.02
C ASN A 461 -6.09 -18.66 -14.38
N MET A 462 -5.10 -17.91 -13.90
CA MET A 462 -3.68 -18.26 -14.06
C MET A 462 -3.33 -19.56 -13.34
N VAL A 463 -3.83 -19.75 -12.11
CA VAL A 463 -3.65 -21.00 -11.35
C VAL A 463 -4.20 -22.20 -12.13
N SER A 464 -5.39 -22.07 -12.73
CA SER A 464 -5.97 -23.11 -13.60
C SER A 464 -5.09 -23.39 -14.83
N SER A 465 -4.57 -22.35 -15.48
CA SER A 465 -3.72 -22.48 -16.69
C SER A 465 -2.41 -23.22 -16.42
N PHE A 466 -1.86 -23.12 -15.20
CA PHE A 466 -0.69 -23.93 -14.83
C PHE A 466 -0.98 -25.43 -14.79
N GLY A 467 -2.20 -25.84 -14.43
CA GLY A 467 -2.58 -27.26 -14.49
C GLY A 467 -2.51 -27.82 -15.91
N GLU A 468 -2.92 -27.03 -16.90
CA GLU A 468 -2.81 -27.40 -18.32
C GLU A 468 -1.35 -27.44 -18.79
N LEU A 469 -0.53 -26.48 -18.36
CA LEU A 469 0.90 -26.43 -18.70
C LEU A 469 1.67 -27.62 -18.09
N GLU A 470 1.36 -27.99 -16.84
CA GLU A 470 1.90 -29.18 -16.18
C GLU A 470 1.56 -30.46 -16.96
N GLN A 471 0.33 -30.60 -17.46
CA GLN A 471 -0.04 -31.74 -18.31
C GLN A 471 0.78 -31.78 -19.61
N LEU A 472 0.99 -30.63 -20.26
CA LEU A 472 1.79 -30.54 -21.48
C LEU A 472 3.26 -30.95 -21.24
N ILE A 473 3.85 -30.49 -20.13
CA ILE A 473 5.20 -30.86 -19.70
C ILE A 473 5.31 -32.37 -19.46
N VAL A 474 4.33 -32.97 -18.80
CA VAL A 474 4.27 -34.43 -18.59
C VAL A 474 4.20 -35.17 -19.92
N SER A 475 3.32 -34.74 -20.85
CA SER A 475 3.25 -35.35 -22.19
C SER A 475 4.56 -35.24 -22.96
N LEU A 476 5.23 -34.08 -22.94
CA LEU A 476 6.54 -33.90 -23.58
C LEU A 476 7.62 -34.79 -22.96
N ASN A 477 7.67 -34.90 -21.63
CA ASN A 477 8.60 -35.82 -20.95
C ASN A 477 8.35 -37.28 -21.34
N THR A 478 7.08 -37.67 -21.48
CA THR A 478 6.71 -39.03 -21.89
C THR A 478 7.21 -39.33 -23.30
N LEU A 479 6.99 -38.40 -24.25
CA LEU A 479 7.47 -38.53 -25.64
C LEU A 479 9.01 -38.63 -25.72
N ILE A 480 9.74 -37.87 -24.91
CA ILE A 480 11.21 -37.94 -24.86
C ILE A 480 11.64 -39.31 -24.32
N SER A 481 11.00 -39.81 -23.25
CA SER A 481 11.34 -41.10 -22.65
C SER A 481 11.08 -42.29 -23.57
N GLU A 482 10.01 -42.24 -24.38
CA GLU A 482 9.73 -43.26 -25.41
C GLU A 482 10.77 -43.23 -26.54
N SER A 483 11.25 -42.03 -26.91
CA SER A 483 12.28 -41.87 -27.93
C SER A 483 13.66 -42.40 -27.49
N ASP A 484 14.01 -42.28 -26.21
CA ASP A 484 15.24 -42.84 -25.63
C ASP A 484 15.26 -44.39 -25.73
N HIS A 485 14.10 -45.04 -25.74
CA HIS A 485 13.99 -46.50 -25.92
C HIS A 485 14.05 -46.97 -27.38
N ALA A 486 13.78 -46.09 -28.35
CA ALA A 486 13.83 -46.42 -29.79
C ALA A 486 15.23 -46.25 -30.42
N VAL A 487 16.13 -45.48 -29.79
CA VAL A 487 17.46 -45.14 -30.33
C VAL A 487 18.56 -46.11 -29.87
N ALA A 488 18.29 -47.04 -28.95
CA ALA A 488 19.28 -48.03 -28.50
C ALA A 488 19.74 -48.92 -29.68
N PRO A 489 21.05 -48.97 -30.01
CA PRO A 489 21.55 -49.80 -31.10
C PRO A 489 21.37 -51.26 -30.70
N THR A 490 20.59 -52.00 -31.50
CA THR A 490 20.50 -53.46 -31.35
C THR A 490 21.90 -54.03 -31.57
N PRO A 491 22.53 -54.69 -30.59
CA PRO A 491 23.83 -55.29 -30.81
C PRO A 491 23.63 -56.50 -31.72
N ILE A 492 24.17 -56.44 -32.94
CA ILE A 492 24.37 -57.64 -33.75
C ILE A 492 25.55 -58.39 -33.10
N SER A 493 25.24 -59.30 -32.17
CA SER A 493 26.20 -60.26 -31.62
C SER A 493 25.52 -61.58 -31.30
N SER A 494 26.17 -62.64 -31.78
CA SER A 494 25.84 -64.06 -31.76
C SER A 494 25.47 -64.66 -30.39
N LYS A 495 24.46 -65.53 -30.41
CA LYS A 495 24.14 -66.65 -29.48
C LYS A 495 25.18 -66.94 -28.37
N VAL A 496 24.72 -67.04 -27.10
CA VAL A 496 24.84 -68.25 -26.23
C VAL A 496 23.72 -68.20 -25.17
N VAL A 497 23.17 -69.39 -24.89
CA VAL A 497 22.12 -69.79 -23.95
C VAL A 497 22.51 -69.60 -22.47
N ALA A 498 21.58 -69.16 -21.60
CA ALA A 498 21.38 -69.72 -20.26
C ALA A 498 20.09 -69.21 -19.59
N SER A 499 19.32 -70.17 -19.10
CA SER A 499 18.11 -70.13 -18.27
C SER A 499 18.33 -69.64 -16.84
N GLN A 500 17.29 -69.05 -16.22
CA GLN A 500 16.65 -69.42 -14.93
C GLN A 500 15.95 -68.20 -14.29
N SER A 501 14.65 -68.34 -13.97
CA SER A 501 14.03 -68.24 -12.62
C SER A 501 14.09 -66.83 -12.00
N SER A 502 13.11 -66.25 -11.32
CA SER A 502 12.08 -66.75 -10.42
C SER A 502 11.16 -65.57 -10.04
N SER A 503 9.92 -65.90 -9.63
CA SER A 503 9.05 -65.21 -8.66
C SER A 503 8.50 -63.78 -8.95
N ALA A 504 7.18 -63.75 -9.21
CA ALA A 504 6.23 -62.73 -8.75
C ALA A 504 5.98 -62.85 -7.21
N PRO A 505 5.01 -62.17 -6.54
CA PRO A 505 4.12 -61.04 -6.90
C PRO A 505 3.96 -59.99 -5.74
N LEU A 506 2.97 -59.09 -5.87
CA LEU A 506 2.14 -58.35 -4.86
C LEU A 506 2.11 -56.83 -5.14
N ALA A 507 1.05 -56.21 -5.66
CA ALA A 507 -0.34 -56.08 -5.19
C ALA A 507 -0.48 -55.38 -3.83
N GLN A 508 -0.84 -54.09 -3.83
CA GLN A 508 -2.09 -53.54 -3.26
C GLN A 508 -2.17 -51.99 -3.39
N LEU A 509 -3.35 -51.54 -3.83
CA LEU A 509 -3.90 -50.17 -3.82
C LEU A 509 -4.42 -49.80 -2.39
N PRO A 510 -5.26 -48.75 -2.17
CA PRO A 510 -4.90 -47.36 -1.95
C PRO A 510 -5.48 -46.81 -0.62
N ALA A 511 -5.09 -45.60 -0.23
CA ALA A 511 -5.92 -44.62 0.49
C ALA A 511 -5.27 -43.24 0.37
#